data_AF-A0A366JPK2-F1
#
_entry.id   AF-A0A366JPK2-F1
#
_cell.length_a   1.000
_cell.length_b   1.000
_cell.length_c   1.000
_cell.angle_alpha   90.00
_cell.angle_beta   90.00
_cell.angle_gamma   90.00
#
_symmetry.space_group_name_H-M   'P 1'
#
loop_
_entity.id
_entity.type
_entity.pdbx_description
1 polymer ?
#
loop_
_entity_poly.entity_id
_entity_poly.type
_entity_poly.pdbx_seq_one_letter_code
_entity_poly.pdbx_strand_id
1 'polypeptide(L)'
;MGRRQVPQKMQKKSKSIHLEQWIWDLAAQMQPCRSAAIRDLFLAKVKEDLVMAGLAEENTEITSEHASLYIEEVLKRSDINHKCC
;
A
#
# COMPACT_ATOMS: atom_id res chain seq x y z
N MET A 1 15.62 20.28 26.83
CA MET A 1 15.88 19.29 25.75
C MET A 1 14.99 19.62 24.56
N GLY A 2 15.49 20.38 23.58
CA GLY A 2 14.71 20.77 22.41
C GLY A 2 14.41 19.55 21.51
N ARG A 3 13.13 19.32 21.18
CA ARG A 3 12.77 18.27 20.22
C ARG A 3 13.33 18.65 18.85
N ARG A 4 14.21 17.80 18.29
CA ARG A 4 14.64 17.94 16.89
C ARG A 4 13.40 17.89 16.00
N GLN A 5 13.13 18.96 15.27
CA GLN A 5 12.02 18.99 14.32
C GLN A 5 12.34 18.02 13.18
N VAL A 6 11.48 17.02 12.98
CA VAL A 6 11.60 16.10 11.85
C VAL A 6 11.19 16.86 10.58
N PRO A 7 12.01 16.82 9.50
CA PRO A 7 11.65 17.44 8.24
C PRO A 7 10.24 17.03 7.79
N GLN A 8 9.44 17.98 7.30
CA GLN A 8 8.02 17.75 6.99
C GLN A 8 7.78 16.57 6.04
N LYS A 9 8.70 16.32 5.11
CA LYS A 9 8.67 15.18 4.18
C LYS A 9 8.83 13.81 4.87
N MET A 10 9.45 13.76 6.04
CA MET A 10 9.67 12.56 6.85
C MET A 10 8.61 12.40 7.95
N GLN A 11 7.69 13.35 8.08
CA GLN A 11 6.59 13.23 9.03
C GLN A 11 5.59 12.19 8.54
N LYS A 12 5.33 11.18 9.36
CA LYS A 12 4.30 10.18 9.10
C LYS A 12 2.95 10.90 9.03
N LYS A 13 2.24 10.72 7.91
CA LYS A 13 0.84 11.17 7.81
C LYS A 13 -0.04 10.14 8.51
N SER A 14 -0.80 10.56 9.51
CA SER A 14 -1.81 9.70 10.10
C SER A 14 -2.94 9.49 9.10
N LYS A 15 -3.36 8.23 8.95
CA LYS A 15 -4.53 7.85 8.16
C LYS A 15 -5.41 7.00 9.07
N SER A 16 -6.68 7.37 9.15
CA SER A 16 -7.69 6.55 9.82
C SER A 16 -8.38 5.69 8.78
N ILE A 17 -8.51 4.40 9.06
CA ILE A 17 -9.19 3.43 8.20
C ILE A 17 -10.26 2.76 9.05
N HIS A 18 -11.50 2.76 8.57
CA HIS A 18 -12.59 2.03 9.19
C HIS A 18 -12.67 0.65 8.53
N LEU A 19 -12.50 -0.39 9.33
CA LEU A 19 -12.59 -1.79 8.93
C LEU A 19 -13.40 -2.55 9.98
N GLU A 20 -14.00 -3.66 9.57
CA GLU A 20 -14.70 -4.56 10.48
C GLU A 20 -13.76 -5.12 11.55
N GLN A 21 -14.32 -5.40 12.74
CA GLN A 21 -13.54 -5.80 13.90
C GLN A 21 -12.74 -7.09 13.66
N TRP A 22 -13.32 -8.07 12.96
CA TRP A 22 -12.65 -9.34 12.67
C TRP A 22 -11.38 -9.16 11.84
N ILE A 23 -11.30 -8.10 11.01
CA ILE A 23 -10.09 -7.78 10.23
C ILE A 23 -8.97 -7.32 11.16
N TRP A 24 -9.32 -6.52 12.18
CA TRP A 24 -8.34 -6.08 13.17
C TRP A 24 -7.85 -7.21 14.06
N ASP A 25 -8.74 -8.14 14.39
CA ASP A 25 -8.40 -9.31 15.18
C ASP A 25 -7.47 -10.23 14.40
N LEU A 26 -7.73 -10.43 13.11
CA LEU A 26 -6.83 -11.17 12.21
C LEU A 26 -5.48 -10.45 12.05
N ALA A 27 -5.48 -9.14 11.80
CA ALA A 27 -4.24 -8.36 11.66
C ALA A 27 -3.37 -8.41 12.92
N ALA A 28 -3.98 -8.46 14.10
CA ALA A 28 -3.29 -8.60 15.38
C ALA A 28 -2.63 -9.98 15.57
N GLN A 29 -3.15 -11.03 14.92
CA GLN A 29 -2.52 -12.35 14.92
C GLN A 29 -1.33 -12.42 13.95
N MET A 30 -1.39 -11.68 12.83
CA MET A 30 -0.34 -11.71 11.80
C MET A 30 0.89 -10.86 12.18
N GLN A 31 0.68 -9.71 12.81
CA GLN A 31 1.75 -8.78 13.17
C GLN A 31 1.49 -8.14 14.54
N PRO A 32 2.55 -7.86 15.32
CA PRO A 32 2.40 -7.15 16.60
C PRO A 32 1.80 -5.74 16.47
N CYS A 33 1.86 -5.16 15.27
CA CYS A 33 1.41 -3.80 15.00
C CYS A 33 0.45 -3.76 13.81
N ARG A 34 -0.76 -3.25 14.02
CA ARG A 34 -1.79 -3.09 12.98
C ARG A 34 -1.31 -2.32 11.75
N SER A 35 -0.54 -1.24 11.95
CA SER A 35 0.01 -0.45 10.84
C SER A 35 1.06 -1.23 10.03
N ALA A 36 1.79 -2.17 10.63
CA ALA A 36 2.71 -3.04 9.91
C ALA A 36 1.93 -4.04 9.06
N ALA A 37 0.92 -4.73 9.67
CA ALA A 37 0.04 -5.62 8.93
C ALA A 37 -0.59 -4.94 7.69
N ILE A 38 -1.16 -3.74 7.86
CA ILE A 38 -1.78 -3.01 6.75
C ILE A 38 -0.75 -2.66 5.67
N ARG A 39 0.43 -2.16 6.07
CA ARG A 39 1.48 -1.81 5.12
C ARG A 39 1.91 -3.03 4.30
N ASP A 40 2.11 -4.16 4.96
CA ASP A 40 2.61 -5.37 4.32
C ASP A 40 1.53 -5.97 3.40
N LEU A 41 0.25 -5.97 3.81
CA LEU A 41 -0.89 -6.31 2.95
C LEU A 41 -1.01 -5.38 1.74
N PHE A 42 -0.82 -4.06 1.95
CA PHE A 42 -0.86 -3.08 0.87
C PHE A 42 0.25 -3.34 -0.16
N LEU A 43 1.48 -3.59 0.29
CA LEU A 43 2.61 -3.91 -0.59
C LEU A 43 2.41 -5.25 -1.32
N ALA A 44 1.85 -6.26 -0.64
CA ALA A 44 1.50 -7.53 -1.27
C ALA A 44 0.47 -7.33 -2.39
N LYS A 45 -0.57 -6.52 -2.16
CA LYS A 45 -1.58 -6.22 -3.18
C LYS A 45 -1.02 -5.48 -4.38
N VAL A 46 -0.16 -4.48 -4.16
CA VAL A 46 0.53 -3.75 -5.23
C VAL A 46 1.39 -4.72 -6.06
N LYS A 47 2.11 -5.63 -5.40
CA LYS A 47 2.91 -6.64 -6.08
C LYS A 47 2.05 -7.57 -6.93
N GLU A 48 0.98 -8.11 -6.36
CA GLU A 48 0.04 -8.99 -7.05
C GLU A 48 -0.52 -8.32 -8.33
N ASP A 49 -0.96 -7.07 -8.22
CA ASP A 49 -1.46 -6.30 -9.36
C ASP A 49 -0.42 -6.08 -10.46
N LEU A 50 0.82 -5.75 -10.08
CA LEU A 50 1.91 -5.56 -11.04
C LEU A 50 2.27 -6.87 -11.73
N VAL A 51 2.28 -7.99 -10.99
CA VAL A 51 2.52 -9.32 -11.57
C VAL A 51 1.39 -9.70 -12.53
N MET A 52 0.13 -9.49 -12.15
CA MET A 52 -1.01 -9.73 -13.03
C MET A 52 -1.00 -8.87 -14.30
N ALA A 53 -0.49 -7.64 -14.20
CA ALA A 53 -0.31 -6.75 -15.35
C ALA A 53 0.92 -7.10 -16.22
N GLY A 54 1.73 -8.09 -15.83
CA GLY A 54 2.98 -8.44 -16.51
C GLY A 54 4.09 -7.40 -16.34
N LEU A 55 4.00 -6.56 -15.30
CA LEU A 55 4.92 -5.46 -15.01
C LEU A 55 5.94 -5.79 -13.91
N ALA A 56 5.78 -6.93 -13.23
CA ALA A 56 6.73 -7.45 -12.26
C ALA A 56 6.73 -8.98 -12.28
N GLU A 57 7.81 -9.60 -11.81
CA GLU A 57 7.88 -11.06 -11.60
C GLU A 57 7.47 -11.43 -10.18
N GLU A 58 7.07 -12.69 -9.98
CA GLU A 58 6.59 -13.18 -8.68
C GLU A 58 7.65 -13.06 -7.56
N ASN A 59 8.93 -13.08 -7.91
CA ASN A 59 10.03 -12.99 -6.95
C ASN A 59 10.61 -11.56 -6.82
N THR A 60 10.08 -10.58 -7.53
CA THR A 60 10.61 -9.20 -7.51
C THR A 60 10.32 -8.52 -6.18
N GLU A 61 11.30 -7.78 -5.66
CA GLU A 61 11.11 -6.86 -4.53
C GLU A 61 10.52 -5.53 -5.02
N ILE A 62 9.51 -5.02 -4.30
CA ILE A 62 8.85 -3.77 -4.68
C ILE A 62 9.73 -2.57 -4.32
N THR A 63 10.00 -1.76 -5.33
CA THR A 63 10.80 -0.52 -5.22
C THR A 63 9.95 0.72 -5.58
N SER A 64 10.55 1.90 -5.49
CA SER A 64 9.89 3.15 -5.91
C SER A 64 9.53 3.16 -7.40
N GLU A 65 10.28 2.46 -8.25
CA GLU A 65 10.00 2.38 -9.69
C GLU A 65 8.70 1.63 -9.96
N HIS A 66 8.49 0.53 -9.24
CA HIS A 66 7.25 -0.24 -9.26
C HIS A 66 6.05 0.58 -8.80
N ALA A 67 6.25 1.51 -7.84
CA ALA A 67 5.19 2.42 -7.42
C ALA A 67 4.76 3.38 -8.54
N SER A 68 5.71 3.89 -9.33
CA SER A 68 5.40 4.72 -10.51
C SER A 68 4.61 3.92 -11.55
N LEU A 69 5.06 2.69 -11.86
CA LEU A 69 4.36 1.79 -12.79
C LEU A 69 2.94 1.47 -12.32
N TYR A 70 2.76 1.22 -11.02
CA TYR A 70 1.44 0.94 -10.45
C TYR A 70 0.47 2.12 -10.63
N ILE A 71 0.96 3.35 -10.41
CA ILE A 71 0.14 4.55 -10.61
C ILE A 71 -0.22 4.73 -12.08
N GLU A 72 0.75 4.55 -12.99
CA GLU A 72 0.56 4.85 -14.41
C GLU A 72 -0.24 3.79 -15.15
N GLU A 73 -0.01 2.52 -14.86
CA GLU A 73 -0.53 1.42 -15.66
C GLU A 73 -1.66 0.65 -14.98
N VAL A 74 -1.70 0.61 -13.64
CA VAL A 74 -2.78 -0.10 -12.92
C VAL A 74 -3.88 0.88 -12.53
N LEU A 75 -3.55 1.94 -11.78
CA LEU A 75 -4.54 2.89 -11.27
C LEU A 75 -5.16 3.76 -12.37
N LYS A 76 -4.37 4.37 -13.26
CA LYS A 76 -4.94 5.20 -14.34
C LYS A 76 -5.72 4.39 -15.39
N ARG A 77 -5.34 3.14 -15.67
CA ARG A 77 -6.13 2.27 -16.56
C ARG A 77 -7.46 1.85 -15.94
N SER A 78 -7.52 1.70 -14.61
CA SER A 78 -8.78 1.38 -13.93
C SER A 78 -9.75 2.57 -13.90
N ASP A 79 -9.27 3.81 -13.90
CA ASP A 79 -10.12 5.01 -14.09
C ASP A 79 -10.77 5.10 -15.49
N ILE A 80 -10.21 4.46 -16.52
CA ILE A 80 -10.83 4.38 -17.85
C ILE A 80 -12.05 3.43 -17.84
N ASN A 81 -12.14 2.50 -16.89
CA ASN A 81 -13.28 1.59 -16.74
C ASN A 81 -14.41 2.13 -15.86
N HIS A 82 -14.23 3.26 -15.16
CA HIS A 82 -15.28 3.88 -14.34
C HIS A 82 -16.12 4.93 -15.09
N LYS A 83 -16.13 4.87 -16.43
CA LYS A 83 -17.15 5.48 -17.30
C LYS A 83 -17.91 4.41 -18.08
N CYS A 84 -18.63 3.53 -17.39
CA CYS A 84 -19.82 2.90 -17.97
C CYS A 84 -20.79 2.47 -16.87
N CYS A 85 -22.04 2.90 -17.07
CA CYS A 85 -23.27 2.69 -16.31
C CYS A 85 -23.47 3.57 -15.08
#